data_AF-A0A8X6FZG8-F1
#
_entry.id   AF-A0A8X6FZG8-F1
#
_cell.length_a   1.000
_cell.length_b   1.000
_cell.length_c   1.000
_cell.angle_alpha   90.00
_cell.angle_beta   90.00
_cell.angle_gamma   90.00
#
_symmetry.space_group_name_H-M   'P 1'
#
loop_
_entity.id
_entity.type
_entity.pdbx_description
1 polymer ?
#
loop_
_entity_poly.entity_id
_entity_poly.type
_entity_poly.pdbx_seq_one_letter_code
_entity_poly.pdbx_strand_id
1 'polypeptide(L)' 'MAFLGRSRKEDLRMLATELGLAPSDTLKIIELKDLITNSDGYDEEFVKDVLNVIVEERTTTEKQKAMELEDKQ' A
#
# COMPACT_ATOMS: atom_id res chain seq x y z
N MET A 1 -11.84 8.67 5.28
CA MET A 1 -11.54 7.48 4.45
C MET A 1 -11.27 6.24 5.30
N ALA A 2 -12.24 5.32 5.37
CA ALA A 2 -12.14 4.13 6.24
C ALA A 2 -11.14 3.07 5.72
N PHE A 3 -10.87 3.05 4.41
CA PHE A 3 -10.05 2.01 3.77
C PHE A 3 -8.55 2.18 4.06
N LEU A 4 -7.99 3.40 3.91
CA LEU A 4 -6.62 3.72 4.34
C LEU A 4 -6.41 3.46 5.84
N GLY A 5 -7.49 3.58 6.62
CA GLY A 5 -7.54 3.27 8.05
C GLY A 5 -6.98 1.91 8.43
N ARG A 6 -7.20 0.90 7.57
CA ARG A 6 -6.90 -0.52 7.82
C ARG A 6 -5.60 -0.99 7.14
N SER A 7 -5.00 -0.14 6.30
CA SER A 7 -3.78 -0.45 5.55
C SER A 7 -2.53 -0.36 6.41
N ARG A 8 -1.51 -1.16 6.06
CA ARG A 8 -0.23 -1.18 6.78
C ARG A 8 0.62 0.02 6.34
N LYS A 9 1.60 0.42 7.17
CA LYS A 9 2.47 1.58 6.88
C LYS A 9 3.21 1.40 5.54
N GLU A 10 3.71 0.20 5.26
CA GLU A 10 4.40 -0.13 4.01
C GLU A 10 3.49 0.01 2.79
N ASP A 11 2.26 -0.51 2.86
CA ASP A 11 1.29 -0.44 1.76
C ASP A 11 0.94 1.02 1.45
N LEU A 12 0.74 1.86 2.49
CA LEU A 12 0.48 3.29 2.34
C LEU A 12 1.68 4.05 1.74
N ARG A 13 2.90 3.65 2.09
CA ARG A 13 4.09 4.27 1.53
C ARG A 13 4.25 3.91 0.04
N MET A 14 4.05 2.65 -0.30
CA MET A 14 4.10 2.20 -1.70
C MET A 14 3.01 2.91 -2.51
N LEU A 15 1.79 3.00 -1.98
CA LEU A 15 0.70 3.75 -2.58
C LEU A 15 1.08 5.21 -2.85
N ALA A 16 1.66 5.91 -1.86
CA ALA A 16 2.13 7.28 -2.06
C ALA A 16 3.18 7.36 -3.19
N THR A 17 4.13 6.44 -3.24
CA THR A 17 5.12 6.36 -4.34
C THR A 17 4.47 6.13 -5.71
N GLU A 18 3.49 5.22 -5.82
CA GLU A 18 2.74 4.94 -7.06
C GLU A 18 1.94 6.16 -7.54
N LEU A 19 1.44 6.98 -6.61
CA LEU A 19 0.78 8.25 -6.89
C LEU A 19 1.77 9.36 -7.28
N GLY A 20 3.07 9.05 -7.42
CA GLY A 20 4.12 10.02 -7.72
C GLY A 20 4.48 10.93 -6.54
N LEU A 21 4.01 10.61 -5.33
CA LEU A 21 4.38 11.30 -4.11
C LEU A 21 5.71 10.73 -3.59
N ALA A 22 6.53 11.56 -2.96
CA ALA A 22 7.81 11.13 -2.38
C ALA A 22 7.71 11.02 -0.85
N PRO A 23 7.14 9.93 -0.29
CA PRO A 23 7.01 9.78 1.15
C PRO A 23 8.37 9.50 1.81
N SER A 24 8.71 10.28 2.85
CA SER A 24 9.87 9.99 3.70
C SER A 24 9.66 8.71 4.51
N ASP A 25 10.74 7.94 4.70
CA ASP A 25 10.79 6.76 5.60
C ASP A 25 10.27 7.05 7.02
N THR A 26 10.46 8.29 7.47
CA THR A 26 10.13 8.73 8.84
C THR A 26 8.65 9.03 9.04
N LEU A 27 7.86 9.15 7.97
CA LEU A 27 6.45 9.51 8.06
C LEU A 27 5.65 8.46 8.85
N LYS A 28 4.75 8.92 9.69
CA LYS A 28 3.77 8.11 10.40
C LYS A 28 2.62 7.74 9.48
N ILE A 29 1.85 6.73 9.87
CA ILE A 29 0.65 6.31 9.14
C ILE A 29 -0.33 7.47 8.91
N ILE A 30 -0.51 8.35 9.90
CA ILE A 30 -1.38 9.51 9.77
C ILE A 30 -0.84 10.51 8.74
N GLU A 31 0.46 10.78 8.75
CA GLU A 31 1.09 11.71 7.80
C GLU A 31 1.08 11.16 6.38
N LEU A 32 1.23 9.83 6.20
CA LEU A 32 1.08 9.18 4.89
C LEU A 32 -0.36 9.28 4.37
N LYS A 33 -1.36 9.09 5.24
CA LYS A 33 -2.77 9.25 4.86
C LYS A 33 -3.04 10.66 4.42
N ASP A 34 -2.60 11.63 5.21
CA ASP A 34 -2.78 13.05 4.91
C ASP A 34 -2.07 13.42 3.61
N LEU A 35 -0.86 12.90 3.35
CA LEU A 35 -0.12 13.13 2.11
C LEU A 35 -0.90 12.63 0.88
N ILE A 36 -1.51 11.45 0.97
CA ILE A 36 -2.31 10.87 -0.11
C ILE A 36 -3.62 11.63 -0.30
N THR A 37 -4.37 11.92 0.77
CA THR A 37 -5.68 12.56 0.65
C THR A 37 -5.60 14.04 0.30
N ASN A 38 -4.48 14.70 0.57
CA ASN A 38 -4.26 16.11 0.23
C ASN A 38 -3.51 16.27 -1.12
N SER A 39 -3.23 15.20 -1.86
CA SER A 39 -2.59 15.34 -3.17
C SER A 39 -3.54 15.97 -4.19
N ASP A 40 -3.05 16.89 -5.00
CA ASP A 40 -3.81 17.42 -6.14
C ASP A 40 -4.13 16.28 -7.11
N GLY A 41 -5.43 16.05 -7.34
CA GLY A 41 -5.90 14.92 -8.15
C GLY A 41 -6.20 13.65 -7.36
N TYR A 42 -6.37 13.73 -6.04
CA TYR A 42 -6.87 12.60 -5.24
C TYR A 42 -8.24 12.11 -5.78
N ASP A 43 -8.25 10.86 -6.24
CA ASP A 43 -9.46 10.12 -6.61
C ASP A 43 -9.56 8.89 -5.70
N GLU A 44 -10.62 8.84 -4.90
CA GLU A 44 -10.82 7.77 -3.91
C GLU A 44 -10.91 6.39 -4.55
N GLU A 45 -11.56 6.27 -5.71
CA GLU A 45 -11.75 4.98 -6.39
C GLU A 45 -10.41 4.50 -6.97
N PHE A 46 -9.70 5.38 -7.66
CA PHE A 46 -8.36 5.08 -8.18
C PHE A 46 -7.38 4.68 -7.06
N VAL A 47 -7.33 5.45 -5.97
CA VAL A 47 -6.44 5.18 -4.84
C VAL A 47 -6.77 3.84 -4.17
N LYS A 48 -8.06 3.51 -4.08
CA LYS A 48 -8.51 2.22 -3.55
C LYS A 48 -8.10 1.07 -4.45
N ASP A 49 -8.20 1.22 -5.77
CA ASP A 49 -7.80 0.19 -6.73
C ASP A 49 -6.29 -0.07 -6.70
N VAL A 50 -5.47 0.99 -6.69
CA VAL A 50 -4.01 0.87 -6.56
C VAL A 50 -3.64 0.16 -5.26
N LEU A 51 -4.28 0.53 -4.15
CA LEU A 51 -4.05 -0.12 -2.87
C LEU A 51 -4.44 -1.60 -2.86
N ASN A 52 -5.54 -1.97 -3.53
CA ASN A 52 -5.96 -3.36 -3.65
C ASN A 52 -4.90 -4.19 -4.37
N VAL A 53 -4.35 -3.67 -5.48
CA VAL A 53 -3.27 -4.31 -6.24
C VAL A 53 -2.04 -4.53 -5.34
N ILE A 54 -1.60 -3.49 -4.62
CA ILE A 54 -0.45 -3.59 -3.70
C ILE A 54 -0.65 -4.68 -2.63
N VAL A 55 -1.85 -4.73 -2.04
CA VAL A 55 -2.19 -5.72 -1.01
C VAL A 55 -2.27 -7.14 -1.60
N GLU A 56 -2.80 -7.27 -2.80
CA GLU A 56 -2.91 -8.54 -3.53
C GLU A 56 -1.52 -9.08 -3.93
N GLU A 57 -0.65 -8.25 -4.50
CA GLU A 57 0.71 -8.62 -4.87
C GLU A 57 1.51 -9.10 -3.66
N ARG A 58 1.41 -8.38 -2.54
CA ARG A 58 2.04 -8.81 -1.29
C ARG A 58 1.52 -10.17 -0.84
N THR A 59 0.20 -10.33 -0.78
CA THR A 59 -0.41 -11.55 -0.27
C THR A 59 -0.08 -12.75 -1.17
N THR A 60 -0.01 -12.52 -2.48
CA THR A 60 0.36 -13.53 -3.48
C THR A 60 1.83 -13.90 -3.34
N THR A 61 2.72 -12.91 -3.18
CA THR A 61 4.15 -13.14 -2.95
C THR A 61 4.40 -13.91 -1.66
N GLU A 62 3.70 -13.58 -0.57
CA GLU A 62 3.77 -14.29 0.71
C GLU A 62 3.29 -15.76 0.56
N LYS A 63 2.19 -15.98 -0.15
CA LYS A 63 1.66 -17.34 -0.42
C LYS A 63 2.59 -18.16 -1.30
N GLN A 64 3.14 -17.59 -2.37
CA GLN A 64 4.08 -18.29 -3.26
C GLN A 64 5.34 -18.69 -2.51
N LYS A 65 5.91 -17.78 -1.70
CA LYS A 65 7.07 -18.09 -0.86
C LYS A 65 6.78 -19.23 0.13
N ALA A 66 5.58 -19.25 0.72
CA ALA A 66 5.18 -20.33 1.62
C ALA A 66 5.08 -21.68 0.90
N MET A 67 4.48 -21.74 -0.30
CA MET A 67 4.39 -22.98 -1.09
C MET A 67 5.77 -23.49 -1.56
N GLU A 68 6.66 -22.59 -2.00
CA GLU A 68 8.02 -22.98 -2.42
C GLU A 68 8.89 -23.54 -1.28
N LEU A 69 8.60 -23.17 -0.03
CA LEU A 69 9.27 -23.70 1.15
C LEU A 69 8.75 -25.09 1.55
N GLU A 70 7.50 -25.43 1.21
CA GLU A 70 6.91 -26.74 1.48
C GLU A 70 7.33 -27.79 0.43
N ASP A 71 7.48 -27.42 -0.84
CA ASP A 71 7.93 -28.33 -1.91
C ASP A 71 9.43 -28.72 -1.83
N LYS A 72 10.19 -28.09 -0.91
CA LYS A 72 11.62 -28.39 -0.68
C LYS A 72 11.90 -29.25 0.56
N GLN A 73 10.88 -29.78 1.24
CA GLN A 73 11.02 -30.75 2.33
C GLN A 73 10.77 -32.18 1.87
#